data_AF-A0A5K1ABY1-F1
#
_entry.id   AF-A0A5K1ABY1-F1
#
_cell.length_a   1.000
_cell.length_b   1.000
_cell.length_c   1.000
_cell.angle_alpha   90.00
_cell.angle_beta   90.00
_cell.angle_gamma   90.00
#
_symmetry.space_group_name_H-M   'P 1'
#
loop_
_entity.id
_entity.type
_entity.pdbx_description
1 polymer ?
#
loop_
_entity_poly.entity_id
_entity_poly.type
_entity_poly.pdbx_seq_one_letter_code
_entity_poly.pdbx_strand_id
1 'polypeptide(L)' 'MAAFMVRKRWFSGSSIDWWDGVKPAAKDPIFAITEAFLADDCPSKINLGV' A
#
# COMPACT_ATOMS: atom_id res chain seq x y z
N MET A 1 11.01 9.18 55.69
CA MET A 1 9.82 8.60 55.03
C MET A 1 10.00 8.70 53.53
N ALA A 2 9.72 7.61 52.82
CA ALA A 2 10.26 7.27 51.51
C ALA A 2 9.79 8.16 50.34
N ALA A 3 10.69 8.43 49.40
CA ALA A 3 10.37 9.03 48.10
C ALA A 3 9.84 7.93 47.15
N PHE A 4 8.62 8.12 46.64
CA PHE A 4 8.02 7.23 45.65
C PHE A 4 8.68 7.44 44.28
N MET A 5 9.59 6.53 43.92
CA MET A 5 10.21 6.49 42.59
C MET A 5 9.28 5.78 41.61
N VAL A 6 8.47 6.55 40.88
CA VAL A 6 7.66 6.01 39.77
C VAL A 6 8.59 5.65 38.62
N ARG A 7 8.93 4.35 38.49
CA ARG A 7 9.62 3.84 37.31
C ARG A 7 8.66 3.94 36.12
N LYS A 8 8.83 4.94 35.26
CA LYS A 8 8.19 4.94 33.93
C LYS A 8 8.75 3.75 33.15
N ARG A 9 7.98 2.67 33.09
CA ARG A 9 8.31 1.49 32.31
C ARG A 9 8.13 1.88 30.85
N TRP A 10 9.24 2.16 30.17
CA TRP A 10 9.24 2.31 28.72
C TRP A 10 8.89 0.95 28.12
N PHE A 11 7.62 0.76 27.79
CA PHE A 11 7.25 -0.29 26.87
C PHE A 11 7.76 0.15 25.50
N SER A 12 8.98 -0.28 25.15
CA SER A 12 9.35 -0.37 23.75
C SER A 12 8.50 -1.49 23.16
N GLY A 13 7.23 -1.19 22.86
CA GLY A 13 6.44 -2.03 22.00
C GLY A 13 7.12 -1.97 20.65
N SER A 14 7.93 -2.97 20.31
CA SER A 14 8.29 -3.22 18.93
C SER A 14 6.96 -3.40 18.20
N SER A 15 6.48 -2.34 17.55
CA SER A 15 5.37 -2.43 16.63
C SER A 15 5.83 -3.38 15.54
N ILE A 16 5.37 -4.63 15.61
CA ILE A 16 5.57 -5.59 14.54
C ILE A 16 4.82 -4.99 13.35
N ASP A 17 5.57 -4.49 12.38
CA ASP A 17 4.98 -4.04 11.13
C ASP A 17 4.62 -5.28 10.33
N TRP A 18 3.35 -5.68 10.44
CA TRP A 18 2.80 -6.85 9.76
C TRP A 18 2.97 -6.78 8.24
N TRP A 19 3.22 -5.59 7.67
CA TRP A 19 3.31 -5.38 6.24
C TRP A 19 4.75 -5.22 5.72
N ASP A 20 5.77 -5.22 6.59
CA ASP A 20 7.18 -4.99 6.22
C ASP A 20 7.71 -5.98 5.15
N GLY A 21 7.09 -7.16 5.03
CA GLY A 21 7.42 -8.16 4.01
C GLY A 21 6.50 -8.18 2.78
N VAL A 22 5.43 -7.39 2.77
CA VAL A 22 4.41 -7.44 1.71
C VAL A 22 4.83 -6.56 0.55
N LYS A 23 4.96 -7.18 -0.62
CA LYS A 23 5.28 -6.49 -1.87
C LYS A 23 4.00 -6.06 -2.58
N PRO A 24 4.05 -4.99 -3.40
CA PRO A 24 2.94 -4.63 -4.27
C PRO A 24 2.51 -5.81 -5.14
N ALA A 25 1.20 -5.97 -5.31
CA ALA A 25 0.66 -6.95 -6.25
C ALA A 25 1.01 -6.56 -7.69
N ALA A 26 1.12 -7.57 -8.55
CA ALA A 26 1.19 -7.32 -9.99
C ALA A 26 -0.08 -6.60 -10.46
N LYS A 27 0.07 -5.75 -11.46
CA LYS A 27 -1.07 -5.02 -12.04
C LYS A 27 -2.01 -5.97 -12.73
N ASP A 28 -3.30 -5.76 -12.55
CA ASP A 28 -4.33 -6.50 -13.26
C ASP A 28 -4.26 -6.21 -14.78
N PRO A 29 -4.24 -7.24 -15.64
CA PRO A 29 -4.16 -7.05 -17.09
C PRO A 29 -5.30 -6.23 -17.69
N ILE A 30 -6.52 -6.32 -17.15
CA ILE A 30 -7.70 -5.60 -17.65
C ILE A 30 -7.56 -4.10 -17.33
N PHE A 31 -7.15 -3.77 -16.10
CA PHE A 31 -6.85 -2.40 -15.74
C PHE A 31 -5.65 -1.83 -16.53
N ALA A 32 -4.61 -2.63 -16.76
CA ALA A 32 -3.47 -2.20 -17.57
C ALA A 32 -3.88 -1.84 -19.01
N ILE A 33 -4.72 -2.65 -19.65
CA ILE A 33 -5.26 -2.39 -20.99
C ILE A 33 -6.14 -1.13 -20.97
N THR A 34 -6.98 -0.99 -19.95
CA THR A 34 -7.88 0.18 -19.82
C THR A 34 -7.09 1.48 -19.68
N GLU A 35 -6.02 1.50 -18.87
CA GLU A 35 -5.17 2.68 -18.74
C GLU A 35 -4.39 2.99 -20.03
N ALA A 36 -3.84 1.97 -20.70
CA ALA A 36 -3.19 2.15 -21.99
C ALA A 36 -4.17 2.68 -23.04
N PHE A 37 -5.40 2.15 -23.05
CA PHE A 37 -6.47 2.65 -23.90
C PHE A 37 -6.76 4.12 -23.60
N LEU A 38 -6.93 4.52 -22.34
CA LEU A 38 -7.23 5.91 -21.98
C LEU A 38 -6.08 6.89 -22.32
N ALA A 39 -4.83 6.43 -22.27
CA ALA A 39 -3.65 7.26 -22.56
C ALA A 39 -3.36 7.45 -24.06
N ASP A 40 -3.95 6.66 -24.95
CA ASP A 40 -3.78 6.79 -26.41
C ASP A 40 -4.59 8.00 -26.94
N ASP A 41 -4.06 8.84 -27.83
CA ASP A 41 -4.81 9.98 -28.40
C ASP A 41 -5.53 9.65 -29.73
N CYS A 42 -5.41 8.41 -30.22
CA CYS A 42 -6.06 7.98 -31.46
C CYS A 42 -7.58 8.12 -31.35
N PRO A 43 -8.25 8.92 -32.22
CA PRO A 43 -9.68 9.17 -32.11
C PRO A 43 -10.55 7.98 -32.53
N SER A 44 -9.98 7.02 -33.25
CA SER A 44 -10.69 5.86 -33.81
C SER A 44 -10.39 4.54 -33.08
N LYS A 45 -9.66 4.58 -31.97
CA LYS A 45 -9.40 3.40 -31.15
C LYS A 45 -10.70 2.90 -30.50
N ILE A 46 -10.80 1.59 -30.30
CA ILE A 46 -11.93 0.94 -29.62
C ILE A 46 -11.38 0.04 -28.52
N ASN A 47 -11.96 0.12 -27.32
CA ASN A 47 -11.65 -0.81 -26.25
C ASN A 47 -12.50 -2.08 -26.43
N LEU A 48 -11.86 -3.23 -26.64
CA LEU A 48 -12.52 -4.52 -26.84
C LEU A 48 -12.58 -5.37 -25.57
N GLY A 49 -12.03 -4.89 -24.45
CA GLY A 49 -11.98 -5.59 -23.16
C GLY A 49 -13.03 -5.12 -22.15
N VAL A 50 -14.05 -4.40 -22.62
CA VAL A 50 -15.20 -3.92 -21.80
C VAL A 50 -16.39 -4.85 -21.94
#